data_AF-A0A7R9WT87-F1
#
_entry.id   AF-A0A7R9WT87-F1
#
_cell.length_a   1.000
_cell.length_b   1.000
_cell.length_c   1.000
_cell.angle_alpha   90.00
_cell.angle_beta   90.00
_cell.angle_gamma   90.00
#
_symmetry.space_group_name_H-M   'P 1'
#
loop_
_entity.id
_entity.type
_entity.pdbx_description
1 polymer ?
#
loop_
_entity_poly.entity_id
_entity_poly.type
_entity_poly.pdbx_seq_one_letter_code
_entity_poly.pdbx_strand_id
1 'polypeptide(L)'
;GFIPLPMIKNKKTVDPKDDTSQKVIQLETAMGAAIECFPGSTAIVVPRTRFAPVKKCNDLLLLRSDAYIMENNKPVLNPACGGKAPIISLDSKKYKLVAALEEATA
;
A
#
# COMPACT_ATOMS: atom_id res chain seq x y z
N GLY A 1 15.68 11.59 -22.89
CA GLY A 1 16.18 12.08 -21.59
C GLY A 1 16.34 10.90 -20.65
N PHE A 2 17.39 10.89 -19.84
CA PHE A 2 17.68 9.85 -18.84
C PHE A 2 17.58 10.48 -17.45
N ILE A 3 16.89 9.84 -16.52
CA ILE A 3 16.83 10.26 -15.11
C ILE A 3 17.58 9.18 -14.31
N PRO A 4 18.69 9.51 -13.63
CA PRO A 4 19.53 8.54 -12.93
C PRO A 4 18.90 8.10 -11.61
N LEU A 5 17.80 7.34 -11.68
CA LEU A 5 17.12 6.85 -10.48
C LEU A 5 17.90 5.68 -9.84
N PRO A 6 17.96 5.60 -8.50
CA PRO A 6 18.59 4.48 -7.82
C PRO A 6 17.84 3.18 -8.11
N MET A 7 18.60 2.13 -8.44
CA MET A 7 18.08 0.81 -8.74
C MET A 7 17.71 0.06 -7.46
N ILE A 8 16.49 -0.47 -7.43
CA ILE A 8 16.00 -1.39 -6.40
C ILE A 8 16.07 -2.81 -6.95
N LYS A 9 16.72 -3.72 -6.21
CA LYS A 9 16.80 -5.15 -6.57
C LYS A 9 15.85 -5.95 -5.68
N ASN A 10 14.72 -6.37 -6.22
CA ASN A 10 13.69 -7.09 -5.48
C ASN A 10 13.75 -8.60 -5.79
N LYS A 11 13.98 -9.42 -4.77
CA LYS A 11 14.03 -10.89 -4.93
C LYS A 11 12.61 -11.46 -4.91
N LYS A 12 12.25 -12.20 -5.96
CA LYS A 12 10.92 -12.81 -6.13
C LYS A 12 11.01 -14.19 -6.74
N THR A 13 9.88 -14.87 -6.79
CA THR A 13 9.63 -16.02 -7.65
C THR A 13 8.93 -15.55 -8.93
N VAL A 14 9.10 -16.29 -10.02
CA VAL A 14 8.51 -15.92 -11.33
C VAL A 14 6.99 -15.98 -11.27
N ASP A 15 6.42 -16.96 -10.57
CA ASP A 15 5.01 -16.98 -10.18
C ASP A 15 4.89 -16.49 -8.73
N PRO A 16 4.26 -15.31 -8.48
CA PRO A 16 4.07 -14.78 -7.13
C PRO A 16 3.11 -15.59 -6.25
N LYS A 17 2.36 -16.54 -6.82
CA LYS A 17 1.45 -17.45 -6.09
C LYS A 17 2.12 -18.78 -5.72
N ASP A 18 3.23 -19.11 -6.37
CA ASP A 18 4.00 -20.34 -6.13
C ASP A 18 5.42 -20.01 -5.67
N ASP A 19 5.65 -20.18 -4.36
CA ASP A 19 6.95 -19.93 -3.71
C ASP A 19 8.04 -20.93 -4.15
N THR A 20 7.69 -22.02 -4.84
CA THR A 20 8.64 -23.00 -5.37
C THR A 20 9.12 -22.69 -6.79
N SER A 21 8.44 -21.77 -7.49
CA SER A 21 8.78 -21.41 -8.86
C SER A 21 10.14 -20.69 -8.96
N GLN A 22 10.67 -20.60 -10.18
CA GLN A 22 12.03 -20.09 -10.44
C GLN A 22 12.28 -18.73 -9.75
N LYS A 23 13.38 -18.66 -8.98
CA LYS A 23 13.80 -17.42 -8.33
C LYS A 23 14.31 -16.42 -9.37
N VAL A 24 13.87 -15.18 -9.25
CA VAL A 24 14.19 -14.07 -10.15
C VAL A 24 14.52 -12.80 -9.36
N ILE A 25 15.10 -11.82 -10.05
CA ILE A 25 15.29 -10.46 -9.53
C ILE A 25 14.46 -9.51 -10.40
N GLN A 26 13.58 -8.74 -9.76
CA GLN A 26 12.87 -7.63 -10.38
C GLN A 26 13.69 -6.36 -10.14
N LEU A 27 14.05 -5.68 -11.23
CA LEU A 27 14.74 -4.40 -11.19
C LEU A 27 13.69 -3.30 -11.25
N GLU A 28 13.62 -2.50 -10.19
CA GLU A 28 12.62 -1.46 -10.02
C GLU A 28 13.31 -0.11 -9.78
N THR A 29 12.58 0.98 -10.04
CA THR A 29 12.94 2.33 -9.59
C THR A 29 11.71 2.95 -8.93
N ALA A 30 11.92 3.90 -8.01
CA ALA A 30 10.84 4.59 -7.34
C ALA A 30 10.69 6.01 -7.86
N MET A 31 9.49 6.41 -8.27
CA MET A 31 9.23 7.78 -8.75
C MET A 31 9.62 8.85 -7.72
N GLY A 32 9.48 8.54 -6.43
CA GLY A 32 9.84 9.47 -5.34
C GLY A 32 11.34 9.72 -5.21
N ALA A 33 12.19 8.82 -5.71
CA ALA A 33 13.64 9.02 -5.70
C ALA A 33 14.05 10.16 -6.63
N ALA A 34 13.21 10.53 -7.60
CA ALA A 34 13.45 11.66 -8.49
C ALA A 34 13.56 13.00 -7.75
N ILE A 35 13.13 13.10 -6.48
CA ILE A 35 13.26 14.32 -5.67
C ILE A 35 14.72 14.80 -5.56
N GLU A 36 15.69 13.90 -5.65
CA GLU A 36 17.13 14.23 -5.62
C GLU A 36 17.67 14.70 -6.98
N CYS A 37 16.91 14.49 -8.07
CA CYS A 37 17.37 14.74 -9.43
C CYS A 37 17.11 16.18 -9.91
N PHE A 38 16.27 16.97 -9.21
CA PHE A 38 15.84 18.29 -9.67
C PHE A 38 16.17 19.40 -8.65
N PRO A 39 16.95 20.44 -9.04
CA PRO A 39 17.19 21.61 -8.19
C PRO A 39 15.89 22.27 -7.72
N GLY A 40 15.83 22.63 -6.44
CA GLY A 40 14.65 23.28 -5.84
C GLY A 40 13.50 22.32 -5.46
N SER A 41 13.70 21.00 -5.61
CA SER A 41 12.73 20.03 -5.09
C SER A 41 12.59 20.12 -3.57
N THR A 42 11.36 19.98 -3.08
CA THR A 42 11.04 20.04 -1.65
C THR A 42 9.90 19.11 -1.30
N ALA A 43 9.75 18.82 -0.01
CA ALA A 43 8.63 18.06 0.55
C ALA A 43 7.70 18.98 1.33
N ILE A 44 6.38 18.77 1.18
CA ILE A 44 5.36 19.50 1.93
C ILE A 44 4.56 18.50 2.75
N VAL A 45 4.41 18.79 4.05
CA VAL A 45 3.57 17.98 4.95
C VAL A 45 2.10 18.24 4.62
N VAL A 46 1.35 17.16 4.42
CA VAL A 46 -0.09 17.21 4.14
C VAL A 46 -0.88 16.49 5.24
N PRO A 47 -2.16 16.86 5.47
CA PRO A 47 -3.01 16.14 6.40
C PRO A 47 -3.18 14.66 6.02
N ARG A 48 -3.36 13.79 7.02
CA ARG A 48 -3.58 12.34 6.82
C ARG A 48 -4.72 12.04 5.85
N THR A 49 -5.72 12.91 5.77
CA THR A 49 -6.83 12.79 4.82
C THR A 49 -6.36 12.74 3.35
N ARG A 50 -5.15 13.19 3.00
CA ARG A 50 -4.64 13.10 1.61
C ARG A 50 -4.06 11.73 1.24
N PHE A 51 -3.96 10.80 2.19
CA PHE A 51 -3.32 9.51 1.95
C PHE A 51 -4.06 8.39 2.67
N ALA A 52 -4.76 7.53 1.92
CA ALA A 52 -5.42 6.32 2.41
C ALA A 52 -4.86 5.09 1.64
N PRO A 53 -3.67 4.59 2.02
CA PRO A 53 -3.01 3.52 1.28
C PRO A 53 -3.66 2.17 1.53
N VAL A 54 -3.71 1.34 0.48
CA VAL A 54 -4.04 -0.09 0.59
C VAL A 54 -2.87 -0.89 0.05
N LYS A 55 -2.13 -1.56 0.94
CA LYS A 55 -0.95 -2.36 0.60
C LYS A 55 -1.11 -3.83 0.97
N LYS A 56 -1.87 -4.12 2.03
CA LYS A 56 -2.18 -5.47 2.50
C LYS A 56 -3.68 -5.63 2.71
N CYS A 57 -4.14 -6.88 2.88
CA CYS A 57 -5.51 -7.19 3.25
C CYS A 57 -5.96 -6.51 4.55
N ASN A 58 -5.05 -6.23 5.49
CA ASN A 58 -5.35 -5.44 6.68
C ASN A 58 -5.86 -4.03 6.32
N ASP A 59 -5.19 -3.37 5.38
CA ASP A 59 -5.57 -2.03 4.93
C ASP A 59 -6.88 -2.06 4.14
N LEU A 60 -7.07 -3.13 3.35
CA LEU A 60 -8.29 -3.33 2.58
C LEU A 60 -9.50 -3.53 3.50
N LEU A 61 -9.37 -4.38 4.52
CA LEU A 61 -10.42 -4.60 5.51
C LEU A 61 -10.74 -3.31 6.27
N LEU A 62 -9.70 -2.56 6.66
CA LEU A 62 -9.85 -1.27 7.32
C LEU A 62 -10.63 -0.28 6.45
N LEU A 63 -10.30 -0.19 5.16
CA LEU A 63 -10.95 0.73 4.24
C LEU A 63 -12.39 0.33 3.92
N ARG A 64 -12.71 -0.97 3.92
CA ARG A 64 -14.06 -1.50 3.72
C ARG A 64 -14.96 -1.40 4.96
N SER A 65 -14.37 -1.32 6.14
CA SER A 65 -15.12 -1.17 7.40
C SER A 65 -15.77 0.22 7.54
N ASP A 66 -16.68 0.36 8.50
CA ASP A 66 -17.31 1.62 8.89
C ASP A 66 -16.34 2.65 9.51
N ALA A 67 -15.09 2.25 9.75
CA ALA A 67 -14.02 3.16 10.14
C ALA A 67 -13.70 4.19 9.04
N TYR A 68 -14.05 3.92 7.78
CA TYR A 68 -13.97 4.88 6.69
C TYR A 68 -15.36 5.16 6.10
N ILE A 69 -15.61 6.42 5.79
CA ILE A 69 -16.81 6.90 5.10
C ILE A 69 -16.43 7.59 3.80
N MET A 70 -17.39 7.67 2.88
CA MET A 70 -17.20 8.38 1.62
C MET A 70 -17.71 9.81 1.73
N GLU A 71 -16.81 10.77 1.59
CA GLU A 71 -17.13 12.19 1.49
C GLU A 71 -16.60 12.73 0.17
N ASN A 72 -17.46 13.32 -0.67
CA ASN A 72 -17.05 13.89 -1.97
C ASN A 72 -16.20 12.91 -2.83
N ASN A 73 -16.64 11.66 -2.93
CA ASN A 73 -15.93 10.57 -3.63
C ASN A 73 -14.54 10.25 -3.09
N LYS A 74 -14.27 10.57 -1.81
CA LYS A 74 -13.01 10.31 -1.15
C LYS A 74 -13.23 9.53 0.14
N PRO A 75 -12.46 8.45 0.40
CA PRO A 75 -12.49 7.78 1.68
C PRO A 75 -11.84 8.69 2.74
N VAL A 76 -12.58 8.97 3.80
CA VAL A 76 -12.10 9.71 4.97
C VAL A 76 -12.36 8.91 6.22
N LEU A 77 -11.50 9.09 7.24
CA LEU A 77 -11.68 8.42 8.52
C LEU A 77 -12.98 8.90 9.17
N ASN A 78 -13.81 7.96 9.62
CA ASN A 78 -15.04 8.26 10.32
C ASN A 78 -14.75 9.10 11.58
N PRO A 79 -15.43 10.26 11.78
CA PRO A 79 -15.28 11.08 12.99
C PRO A 79 -15.46 10.29 14.29
N ALA A 80 -16.26 9.22 14.28
CA ALA A 80 -16.46 8.33 15.43
C ALA A 80 -15.16 7.64 15.91
N CYS A 81 -14.15 7.51 15.04
CA CYS A 81 -12.85 6.93 15.39
C CYS A 81 -11.92 7.89 16.16
N GLY A 82 -12.35 9.13 16.47
CA GLY A 82 -11.56 10.08 17.26
C GLY A 82 -10.23 10.47 16.60
N GLY A 83 -10.17 10.49 15.27
CA GLY A 83 -8.99 10.86 14.51
C GLY A 83 -7.89 9.79 14.41
N LYS A 84 -8.11 8.59 14.97
CA LYS A 84 -7.16 7.47 14.89
C LYS A 84 -7.82 6.26 14.24
N ALA A 85 -7.25 5.80 13.12
CA ALA A 85 -7.71 4.58 12.48
C ALA A 85 -7.45 3.36 13.40
N PRO A 86 -8.38 2.40 13.49
CA PRO A 86 -8.14 1.16 14.21
C PRO A 86 -6.97 0.37 13.58
N ILE A 87 -6.23 -0.33 14.42
CA ILE A 87 -5.11 -1.17 13.98
C ILE A 87 -5.66 -2.56 13.67
N ILE A 88 -5.59 -2.96 12.40
CA ILE A 88 -5.97 -4.30 11.96
C ILE A 88 -4.71 -5.14 11.73
N SER A 89 -4.64 -6.28 12.41
CA SER A 89 -3.55 -7.25 12.29
C SER A 89 -4.11 -8.63 11.94
N LEU A 90 -4.15 -8.96 10.65
CA LEU A 90 -4.56 -10.28 10.18
C LEU A 90 -3.38 -11.26 10.14
N ASP A 91 -3.66 -12.55 10.33
CA ASP A 91 -2.67 -13.61 10.13
C ASP A 91 -2.22 -13.65 8.67
N SER A 92 -0.95 -13.29 8.42
CA SER A 92 -0.36 -13.25 7.09
C SER A 92 -0.33 -14.60 6.37
N LYS A 93 -0.40 -15.73 7.06
CA LYS A 93 -0.44 -17.05 6.41
C LYS A 93 -1.81 -17.35 5.84
N LYS A 94 -2.87 -16.84 6.48
CA LYS A 94 -4.26 -17.09 6.10
C LYS A 94 -4.82 -16.01 5.18
N TYR A 95 -4.50 -14.74 5.45
CA TYR A 95 -5.16 -13.60 4.81
C TYR A 95 -4.24 -12.75 3.94
N LYS A 96 -3.10 -13.29 3.48
CA LYS A 96 -2.21 -12.57 2.54
C LYS A 96 -2.84 -12.37 1.16
N LEU A 97 -3.64 -13.33 0.71
CA LEU A 97 -4.32 -13.28 -0.59
C LEU A 97 -5.73 -12.73 -0.42
N VAL A 98 -6.18 -11.93 -1.38
CA VAL A 98 -7.52 -11.31 -1.36
C VAL A 98 -8.61 -12.37 -1.31
N ALA A 99 -8.48 -13.48 -2.05
CA ALA A 99 -9.48 -14.55 -2.08
C ALA A 99 -9.82 -15.10 -0.68
N ALA A 100 -8.80 -15.31 0.17
CA ALA A 100 -8.99 -15.80 1.53
C ALA A 100 -9.56 -14.73 2.47
N LEU A 101 -9.35 -13.45 2.18
CA LEU A 101 -10.05 -12.37 2.88
C LEU A 101 -11.53 -12.37 2.50
N GLU A 102 -11.86 -12.45 1.21
CA GLU A 102 -13.25 -12.44 0.73
C GLU A 102 -14.06 -13.59 1.33
N GLU A 103 -13.50 -14.80 1.39
CA GLU A 103 -14.17 -15.97 2.02
C GLU A 103 -14.51 -15.74 3.50
N ALA A 104 -13.68 -14.97 4.22
CA ALA A 104 -13.90 -14.68 5.63
C ALA A 104 -14.83 -13.47 5.88
N THR A 105 -15.13 -12.69 4.83
CA THR A 105 -15.94 -11.46 4.92
C THR A 105 -17.22 -11.49 4.09
N ALA A 106 -17.50 -12.59 3.39
CA ALA A 106 -18.75 -12.86 2.69
C ALA A 106 -19.85 -13.25 3.67
#